data_AF-A0A963N6T1-F1
#
_entry.id   AF-A0A963N6T1-F1
#
_cell.length_a   1.000
_cell.length_b   1.000
_cell.length_c   1.000
_cell.angle_alpha   90.00
_cell.angle_beta   90.00
_cell.angle_gamma   90.00
#
_symmetry.space_group_name_H-M   'P 1'
#
loop_
_entity.id
_entity.type
_entity.pdbx_description
1 polymer ?
#
loop_
_entity_poly.entity_id
_entity_poly.type
_entity_poly.pdbx_seq_one_letter_code
_entity_poly.pdbx_strand_id
1 'polypeptide(L)'
;MMVATAELLHTIESETTAVKTFIALLEREQEMLVKGEVDDLIDLVRQKNGVAAELATLTAARNQALAAGGLAGDRAGMTTWLDGHPSETAARAAWSSLLAAASQARELNRVNGDLIQVRMQHNAQALEALLGSNASASLYGPDGQSTPPSGRRISDSA
;
A
#
# COMPACT_ATOMS: atom_id res chain seq x y z
N MET A 1 -29.39 9.26 -26.31
CA MET A 1 -28.60 8.05 -26.04
C MET A 1 -28.69 7.79 -24.55
N MET A 2 -29.55 6.87 -24.14
CA MET A 2 -29.52 6.37 -22.77
C MET A 2 -28.24 5.56 -22.63
N VAL A 3 -27.40 5.88 -21.64
CA VAL A 3 -26.39 4.92 -21.16
C VAL A 3 -27.15 3.63 -20.91
N ALA A 4 -26.78 2.54 -21.60
CA ALA A 4 -27.48 1.28 -21.42
C ALA A 4 -27.24 0.85 -19.97
N THR A 5 -28.29 0.91 -19.15
CA THR A 5 -28.27 0.63 -17.71
C THR A 5 -27.54 -0.67 -17.37
N ALA A 6 -27.67 -1.67 -18.25
CA ALA A 6 -27.00 -2.97 -18.15
C ALA A 6 -25.46 -2.88 -18.31
N GLU A 7 -24.95 -2.01 -19.19
CA GLU A 7 -23.50 -1.83 -19.38
C GLU A 7 -22.86 -1.17 -18.16
N LEU A 8 -23.56 -0.19 -17.57
CA LEU A 8 -23.09 0.48 -16.36
C LEU A 8 -23.08 -0.48 -15.16
N LEU A 9 -24.15 -1.28 -15.00
CA LEU A 9 -24.20 -2.32 -13.97
C LEU A 9 -23.05 -3.32 -14.12
N HIS A 10 -22.86 -3.86 -15.33
CA HIS A 10 -21.78 -4.80 -15.61
C HIS A 10 -20.41 -4.20 -15.28
N THR A 11 -20.18 -2.94 -15.65
CA THR A 11 -18.92 -2.24 -15.33
C THR A 11 -18.69 -2.16 -13.82
N ILE A 12 -19.71 -1.83 -13.03
CA ILE A 12 -19.60 -1.73 -11.57
C ILE A 12 -19.38 -3.10 -10.92
N GLU A 13 -19.99 -4.17 -11.46
CA GLU A 13 -19.76 -5.54 -10.99
C GLU A 13 -18.33 -6.01 -11.28
N SER A 14 -17.80 -5.69 -12.47
CA SER A 14 -16.40 -5.91 -12.83
C SER A 14 -15.45 -5.13 -11.92
N GLU A 15 -15.73 -3.85 -11.66
CA GLU A 15 -14.95 -3.04 -10.70
C GLU A 15 -14.95 -3.68 -9.31
N THR A 16 -16.11 -4.13 -8.83
CA THR A 16 -16.24 -4.76 -7.52
C THR A 16 -15.41 -6.04 -7.44
N THR A 17 -15.42 -6.85 -8.50
CA THR A 17 -14.63 -8.09 -8.59
C THR A 17 -13.14 -7.78 -8.58
N ALA A 18 -12.70 -6.81 -9.38
CA ALA A 18 -11.29 -6.40 -9.43
C ALA A 18 -10.81 -5.82 -8.07
N VAL A 19 -11.64 -5.04 -7.36
CA VAL A 19 -11.29 -4.55 -6.01
C VAL A 19 -11.19 -5.70 -5.02
N LYS A 20 -12.08 -6.70 -5.06
CA LYS A 20 -11.98 -7.89 -4.20
C LYS A 20 -10.72 -8.70 -4.47
N THR A 21 -10.34 -8.87 -5.74
CA THR A 21 -9.06 -9.47 -6.10
C THR A 21 -7.89 -8.66 -5.54
N PHE A 22 -7.95 -7.33 -5.64
CA PHE A 22 -6.92 -6.46 -5.08
C PHE A 22 -6.81 -6.57 -3.55
N ILE A 23 -7.94 -6.67 -2.84
CA ILE A 23 -7.98 -6.92 -1.39
C ILE A 23 -7.26 -8.21 -1.04
N ALA A 24 -7.56 -9.31 -1.73
CA ALA A 24 -6.90 -10.60 -1.47
C ALA A 24 -5.38 -10.53 -1.69
N LEU A 25 -4.91 -9.75 -2.67
CA LEU A 25 -3.48 -9.51 -2.89
C LEU A 25 -2.87 -8.66 -1.75
N LEU A 26 -3.59 -7.67 -1.23
CA LEU A 26 -3.13 -6.88 -0.08
C LEU A 26 -3.08 -7.71 1.21
N GLU A 27 -4.03 -8.61 1.42
CA GLU A 27 -4.01 -9.54 2.56
C GLU A 27 -2.83 -10.50 2.46
N ARG A 28 -2.57 -11.06 1.27
CA ARG A 28 -1.35 -11.88 1.03
C ARG A 28 -0.07 -11.09 1.27
N GLU A 29 -0.01 -9.84 0.82
CA GLU A 29 1.12 -8.95 1.10
C GLU A 29 1.33 -8.75 2.59
N GLN A 30 0.25 -8.51 3.35
CA GLN A 30 0.31 -8.36 4.79
C GLN A 30 0.86 -9.62 5.46
N GLU A 31 0.39 -10.81 5.08
CA GLU A 31 0.88 -12.08 5.62
C GLU A 31 2.38 -12.29 5.35
N MET A 32 2.81 -12.06 4.11
CA MET A 32 4.23 -12.15 3.73
C MET A 32 5.09 -11.16 4.52
N LEU A 33 4.61 -9.92 4.64
CA LEU A 33 5.26 -8.90 5.46
C LEU A 33 5.17 -9.20 6.96
N VAL A 34 4.28 -10.04 7.46
CA VAL A 34 4.32 -10.47 8.87
C VAL A 34 5.35 -11.59 9.05
N LYS A 35 5.36 -12.57 8.15
CA LYS A 35 6.28 -13.72 8.19
C LYS A 35 7.74 -13.37 7.81
N GLY A 36 7.94 -12.27 7.09
CA GLY A 36 9.25 -11.88 6.56
C GLY A 36 9.65 -12.65 5.30
N GLU A 37 8.67 -13.23 4.61
CA GLU A 37 8.86 -13.96 3.35
C GLU A 37 8.95 -12.95 2.19
N VAL A 38 10.08 -12.92 1.50
CA VAL A 38 10.36 -11.97 0.40
C VAL A 38 10.45 -12.62 -0.97
N ASP A 39 10.47 -13.96 -1.04
CA ASP A 39 10.70 -14.71 -2.28
C ASP A 39 9.63 -14.42 -3.35
N ASP A 40 8.36 -14.31 -2.95
CA ASP A 40 7.23 -14.06 -3.84
C ASP A 40 6.90 -12.57 -4.04
N LEU A 41 7.67 -11.65 -3.46
CA LEU A 41 7.28 -10.23 -3.39
C LEU A 41 7.23 -9.58 -4.79
N ILE A 42 8.14 -9.97 -5.68
CA ILE A 42 8.20 -9.45 -7.05
C ILE A 42 6.94 -9.85 -7.84
N ASP A 43 6.54 -11.12 -7.72
CA ASP A 43 5.35 -11.63 -8.41
C ASP A 43 4.06 -11.03 -7.83
N LEU A 44 4.02 -10.80 -6.51
CA LEU A 44 2.91 -10.12 -5.85
C LEU A 44 2.75 -8.68 -6.34
N VAL A 45 3.86 -7.93 -6.45
CA VAL A 45 3.84 -6.56 -7.00
C VAL A 45 3.36 -6.55 -8.44
N ARG A 46 3.79 -7.52 -9.26
CA ARG A 46 3.31 -7.66 -10.64
C ARG A 46 1.79 -7.87 -10.71
N GLN A 47 1.27 -8.79 -9.89
CA GLN A 47 -0.18 -9.06 -9.82
C GLN A 47 -0.96 -7.82 -9.37
N LYS A 48 -0.49 -7.13 -8.33
CA LYS A 48 -1.10 -5.88 -7.84
C LYS A 48 -1.15 -4.81 -8.94
N ASN A 49 -0.05 -4.62 -9.67
CA ASN A 49 0.00 -3.65 -10.77
C ASN A 49 -0.97 -4.00 -11.91
N GLY A 50 -1.12 -5.30 -12.24
CA GLY A 50 -2.09 -5.77 -13.23
C GLY A 50 -3.52 -5.43 -12.83
N VAL A 51 -3.92 -5.78 -11.60
CA VAL A 51 -5.27 -5.49 -11.09
C VAL A 51 -5.50 -3.98 -10.95
N ALA A 52 -4.49 -3.20 -10.55
CA ALA A 52 -4.60 -1.75 -10.48
C ALA A 52 -4.83 -1.11 -11.86
N ALA A 53 -4.17 -1.61 -12.91
CA ALA A 53 -4.37 -1.14 -14.28
C ALA A 53 -5.77 -1.51 -14.81
N GLU A 54 -6.26 -2.71 -14.48
CA GLU A 54 -7.62 -3.14 -14.80
C GLU A 54 -8.66 -2.23 -14.12
N LEU A 55 -8.50 -1.97 -12.81
CA LEU A 55 -9.37 -1.04 -12.07
C LEU A 55 -9.38 0.36 -12.68
N ALA A 56 -8.22 0.89 -13.06
CA ALA A 56 -8.13 2.20 -13.72
C ALA A 56 -8.91 2.23 -15.04
N THR A 57 -8.84 1.14 -15.82
CA THR A 57 -9.56 1.00 -17.09
C THR A 57 -11.08 0.95 -16.88
N LEU A 58 -11.54 0.15 -15.92
CA LEU A 58 -12.96 0.03 -15.59
C LEU A 58 -13.54 1.34 -15.03
N THR A 59 -12.80 2.02 -14.16
CA THR A 59 -13.19 3.35 -13.65
C THR A 59 -13.27 4.38 -14.78
N ALA A 60 -12.32 4.35 -15.73
CA ALA A 60 -12.39 5.24 -16.89
C ALA A 60 -13.62 4.95 -17.76
N ALA A 61 -13.94 3.67 -17.99
CA ALA A 61 -15.14 3.27 -18.73
C ALA A 61 -16.43 3.75 -18.04
N ARG A 62 -16.55 3.56 -16.72
CA ARG A 62 -17.69 4.08 -15.93
C ARG A 62 -17.80 5.60 -16.06
N ASN A 63 -16.69 6.31 -15.90
CA ASN A 63 -16.69 7.77 -15.96
C ASN A 63 -17.06 8.29 -17.36
N GLN A 64 -16.61 7.62 -18.42
CA GLN A 64 -17.01 7.92 -19.80
C GLN A 64 -18.51 7.66 -20.03
N ALA A 65 -19.04 6.55 -19.51
CA ALA A 65 -20.46 6.25 -19.59
C ALA A 65 -21.30 7.34 -18.89
N LEU A 66 -20.91 7.76 -17.69
CA LEU A 66 -21.58 8.87 -16.98
C LEU A 66 -21.51 10.18 -17.78
N ALA A 67 -20.34 10.51 -18.33
CA ALA A 67 -20.15 11.72 -19.13
C ALA A 67 -20.99 11.70 -20.43
N ALA A 68 -21.14 10.54 -21.07
CA ALA A 68 -22.03 10.37 -22.23
C ALA A 68 -23.51 10.61 -21.87
N GLY A 69 -23.88 10.37 -20.61
CA GLY A 69 -25.19 10.73 -20.05
C GLY A 69 -25.32 12.19 -19.58
N GLY A 70 -24.29 13.02 -19.77
CA GLY A 70 -24.27 14.41 -19.32
C GLY A 70 -24.04 14.59 -17.81
N LEU A 71 -23.60 13.54 -17.12
CA LEU A 71 -23.29 13.55 -15.69
C LEU A 71 -21.79 13.73 -15.45
N ALA A 72 -21.43 14.08 -14.22
CA ALA A 72 -20.02 14.12 -13.82
C ALA A 72 -19.36 12.73 -13.91
N GLY A 73 -18.14 12.66 -14.41
CA GLY A 73 -17.36 11.41 -14.51
C GLY A 73 -16.72 11.01 -13.18
N ASP A 74 -17.51 10.95 -12.11
CA ASP A 74 -17.02 10.69 -10.75
C ASP A 74 -18.11 10.06 -9.86
N ARG A 75 -17.80 9.95 -8.55
CA ARG A 75 -18.73 9.46 -7.53
C ARG A 75 -19.98 10.32 -7.39
N ALA A 76 -19.89 11.62 -7.59
CA ALA A 76 -21.05 12.51 -7.53
C ALA A 76 -21.99 12.22 -8.70
N GLY A 77 -21.45 12.08 -9.92
CA GLY A 77 -22.24 11.72 -11.09
C GLY A 77 -22.89 10.33 -10.98
N MET A 78 -22.21 9.34 -10.40
CA MET A 78 -22.81 8.03 -10.13
C MET A 78 -23.98 8.13 -9.14
N THR A 79 -23.85 8.97 -8.11
CA THR A 79 -24.92 9.20 -7.13
C THR A 79 -26.12 9.87 -7.80
N THR A 80 -25.89 10.92 -8.60
CA THR A 80 -26.95 11.58 -9.38
C THR A 80 -27.63 10.62 -10.36
N TRP A 81 -26.87 9.72 -11.00
CA TRP A 81 -27.44 8.70 -11.87
C TRP A 81 -28.38 7.75 -11.12
N LEU A 82 -27.96 7.24 -9.95
CA LEU A 82 -28.76 6.33 -9.13
C LEU A 82 -30.04 7.00 -8.60
N ASP A 83 -29.96 8.29 -8.25
CA ASP A 83 -31.12 9.06 -7.79
C ASP A 83 -32.15 9.27 -8.91
N GLY A 84 -31.69 9.41 -10.16
CA GLY A 84 -32.55 9.44 -11.34
C GLY A 84 -33.15 8.08 -11.74
N HIS A 85 -32.61 6.96 -11.21
CA HIS A 85 -33.02 5.60 -11.55
C HIS A 85 -33.36 4.78 -10.29
N PRO A 86 -34.46 5.09 -9.57
CA PRO A 86 -34.81 4.42 -8.32
C PRO A 86 -35.15 2.93 -8.50
N SER A 87 -35.57 2.50 -9.69
CA SER A 87 -35.82 1.09 -10.03
C SER A 87 -34.56 0.23 -10.08
N GLU A 88 -33.38 0.85 -10.24
CA GLU A 88 -32.09 0.15 -10.40
C GLU A 88 -31.48 -0.23 -9.05
N THR A 89 -32.20 -1.07 -8.31
CA THR A 89 -31.80 -1.54 -6.98
C THR A 89 -30.51 -2.36 -7.03
N ALA A 90 -30.31 -3.15 -8.09
CA ALA A 90 -29.08 -3.93 -8.31
C ALA A 90 -27.85 -3.02 -8.49
N ALA A 91 -27.94 -1.99 -9.33
CA ALA A 91 -26.85 -1.04 -9.53
C ALA A 91 -26.51 -0.26 -8.25
N ARG A 92 -27.54 0.11 -7.47
CA ARG A 92 -27.35 0.76 -6.16
C ARG A 92 -26.63 -0.16 -5.17
N ALA A 93 -27.01 -1.44 -5.12
CA ALA A 93 -26.36 -2.43 -4.26
C ALA A 93 -24.90 -2.69 -4.68
N ALA A 94 -24.65 -2.87 -5.99
CA ALA A 94 -23.32 -3.07 -6.54
C ALA A 94 -22.41 -1.87 -6.25
N TRP A 95 -22.91 -0.64 -6.45
CA TRP A 95 -22.17 0.59 -6.14
C TRP A 95 -21.82 0.70 -4.65
N SER A 96 -22.77 0.40 -3.77
CA SER A 96 -22.51 0.38 -2.33
C SER A 96 -21.43 -0.65 -1.95
N SER A 97 -21.50 -1.86 -2.54
CA SER A 97 -20.49 -2.90 -2.34
C SER A 97 -19.11 -2.46 -2.84
N LEU A 98 -19.04 -1.78 -3.99
CA LEU A 98 -17.79 -1.26 -4.53
C LEU A 98 -17.16 -0.23 -3.58
N LEU A 99 -17.96 0.70 -3.06
CA LEU A 99 -17.48 1.72 -2.12
C LEU A 99 -16.97 1.12 -0.81
N ALA A 100 -17.66 0.11 -0.28
CA ALA A 100 -17.23 -0.60 0.92
C ALA A 100 -15.90 -1.34 0.67
N ALA A 101 -15.80 -2.07 -0.44
CA ALA A 101 -14.58 -2.79 -0.82
C ALA A 101 -13.40 -1.82 -1.05
N ALA A 102 -13.62 -0.68 -1.73
CA ALA A 102 -12.59 0.32 -1.93
C ALA A 102 -12.08 0.92 -0.61
N SER A 103 -12.97 1.12 0.37
CA SER A 103 -12.58 1.56 1.71
C SER A 103 -11.71 0.52 2.42
N GLN A 104 -12.05 -0.76 2.33
CA GLN A 104 -11.25 -1.85 2.91
C GLN A 104 -9.87 -1.93 2.25
N ALA A 105 -9.81 -1.87 0.91
CA ALA A 105 -8.55 -1.89 0.17
C ALA A 105 -7.63 -0.73 0.58
N ARG A 106 -8.19 0.47 0.77
CA ARG A 106 -7.42 1.63 1.23
C ARG A 106 -6.82 1.42 2.62
N GLU A 107 -7.58 0.84 3.54
CA GLU A 107 -7.09 0.58 4.90
C GLU A 107 -6.01 -0.50 4.91
N LEU A 108 -6.20 -1.61 4.19
CA LEU A 108 -5.18 -2.64 4.04
C LEU A 108 -3.89 -2.08 3.42
N ASN A 109 -4.01 -1.24 2.39
CA ASN A 109 -2.84 -0.61 1.77
C ASN A 109 -2.09 0.30 2.75
N ARG A 110 -2.82 1.05 3.60
CA ARG A 110 -2.23 1.88 4.67
C ARG A 110 -1.46 1.01 5.67
N VAL A 111 -2.09 -0.06 6.17
CA VAL A 111 -1.47 -0.99 7.14
C VAL A 111 -0.22 -1.65 6.55
N ASN A 112 -0.27 -2.10 5.29
CA ASN A 112 0.89 -2.69 4.63
C ASN A 112 2.02 -1.68 4.46
N GLY A 113 1.71 -0.42 4.14
CA GLY A 113 2.67 0.67 4.08
C GLY A 113 3.39 0.91 5.41
N ASP A 114 2.62 0.96 6.51
CA ASP A 114 3.17 1.11 7.87
C ASP A 114 4.12 -0.06 8.22
N LEU A 115 3.73 -1.29 7.88
CA LEU A 115 4.52 -2.50 8.15
C LEU A 115 5.85 -2.52 7.36
N ILE A 116 5.82 -2.09 6.09
CA ILE A 116 7.03 -1.90 5.28
C ILE A 116 7.97 -0.90 5.94
N GLN A 117 7.44 0.24 6.40
CA GLN A 117 8.23 1.28 7.05
C GLN A 117 8.91 0.77 8.33
N VAL A 118 8.17 0.05 9.18
CA VAL A 118 8.73 -0.55 10.42
C VAL A 118 9.87 -1.52 10.09
N ARG A 119 9.69 -2.38 9.08
CA ARG A 119 10.74 -3.33 8.66
C ARG A 119 11.98 -2.63 8.13
N MET A 120 11.80 -1.58 7.32
CA MET A 120 12.93 -0.79 6.82
C MET A 120 13.74 -0.17 7.96
N GLN A 121 13.08 0.39 8.97
CA GLN A 121 13.75 0.96 10.14
C GLN A 121 14.53 -0.11 10.92
N HIS A 122 13.93 -1.28 11.16
CA HIS A 122 14.61 -2.39 11.85
C HIS A 122 15.82 -2.91 11.06
N ASN A 123 15.70 -3.04 9.73
CA ASN A 123 16.82 -3.45 8.87
C ASN A 123 17.96 -2.42 8.88
N ALA A 124 17.64 -1.12 8.84
CA ALA A 124 18.63 -0.06 8.92
C ALA A 124 19.39 -0.08 10.27
N GLN A 125 18.67 -0.25 11.38
CA GLN A 125 19.26 -0.37 12.71
C GLN A 125 20.12 -1.63 12.84
N ALA A 126 19.68 -2.77 12.29
CA ALA A 126 20.47 -4.00 12.27
C ALA A 126 21.76 -3.84 11.46
N LEU A 127 21.68 -3.20 10.28
CA LEU A 127 22.86 -2.87 9.47
C LEU A 127 23.79 -1.92 10.21
N GLU A 128 23.27 -0.90 10.89
CA GLU A 128 24.07 0.02 11.72
C GLU A 128 24.76 -0.71 12.87
N ALA A 129 24.09 -1.65 13.55
CA ALA A 129 24.71 -2.46 14.60
C ALA A 129 25.83 -3.38 14.05
N LEU A 130 25.59 -3.99 12.88
CA LEU A 130 26.58 -4.86 12.22
C LEU A 130 27.78 -4.08 11.67
N LEU A 131 27.57 -2.87 11.14
CA LEU A 131 28.62 -2.06 10.52
C LEU A 131 29.33 -1.13 11.54
N GLY A 132 28.59 -0.59 12.50
CA GLY A 132 29.05 0.37 13.51
C GLY A 132 29.85 -0.24 14.66
N SER A 133 29.79 -1.57 14.83
CA SER A 133 30.63 -2.31 15.80
C SER A 133 32.11 -2.40 15.38
N ASN A 134 32.48 -1.99 14.16
CA ASN A 134 33.88 -1.94 13.72
C ASN A 134 34.63 -0.67 14.17
N ALA A 135 33.94 0.34 14.71
CA ALA A 135 34.60 1.56 15.22
C ALA A 135 35.19 1.37 16.64
N SER A 136 34.69 0.41 17.42
CA SER A 136 35.18 0.10 18.78
C SER A 136 36.11 -1.13 18.83
N ALA A 137 36.17 -1.94 17.77
CA ALA A 137 37.12 -3.04 17.65
C ALA A 137 38.59 -2.57 17.50
N SER A 138 38.83 -1.28 17.24
CA SER A 138 40.18 -0.70 17.18
C SER A 138 40.78 -0.34 18.56
N LEU A 139 40.13 -0.70 19.67
CA LEU A 139 40.69 -0.51 21.03
C LEU A 139 41.57 -1.68 21.51
N TYR A 140 41.67 -2.76 20.75
CA TYR A 140 42.51 -3.90 21.10
C TYR A 140 43.55 -4.13 20.01
N GLY A 141 44.75 -3.59 20.22
CA GLY A 141 45.91 -3.99 19.42
C GLY A 141 46.23 -5.48 19.65
N PRO A 142 46.89 -6.17 18.71
CA PRO A 142 47.30 -7.57 18.86
C PRO A 142 48.19 -7.86 20.09
N ASP A 143 48.70 -6.83 20.77
CA ASP A 143 49.45 -6.93 22.04
C ASP A 143 48.59 -6.69 23.31
N GLY A 144 47.28 -6.53 23.18
CA GLY A 144 46.32 -6.51 24.30
C GLY A 144 46.46 -5.37 25.31
N GLN A 145 47.20 -4.31 24.98
CA GLN A 145 47.39 -3.17 25.88
C GLN A 145 46.32 -2.10 25.65
N SER A 146 45.37 -2.02 26.58
CA SER A 146 44.49 -0.87 26.76
C SER A 146 45.35 0.33 27.16
N THR A 147 45.49 1.33 26.29
CA THR A 147 46.14 2.59 26.70
C THR A 147 45.10 3.39 27.50
N PRO A 148 45.23 3.56 28.83
CA PRO A 148 44.33 4.46 29.54
C PRO A 148 44.55 5.90 29.02
N PRO A 149 43.51 6.74 28.97
CA PRO A 149 43.68 8.15 28.64
C PRO A 149 44.64 8.75 29.66
N SER A 150 45.85 9.07 29.20
CA SER A 150 46.93 9.60 30.02
C SER A 150 46.44 10.83 30.78
N GLY A 151 46.32 10.67 32.09
CA GLY A 151 45.92 11.72 33.01
C GLY A 151 46.94 12.86 32.93
N ARG A 152 46.48 14.03 32.50
CA ARG A 152 47.26 15.27 32.47
C ARG A 152 47.54 15.72 33.91
N ARG A 153 48.61 15.19 34.52
CA ARG A 153 49.21 15.75 35.73
C ARG A 153 50.01 16.98 35.30
N ILE A 154 49.38 18.14 35.40
CA ILE A 154 50.13 19.39 35.56
C ILE A 154 50.61 19.44 37.00
N SER A 155 51.81 18.92 37.21
CA SER A 155 52.68 19.32 38.30
C SER A 155 53.09 20.76 38.06
N ASP A 156 52.90 21.64 39.05
CA ASP A 156 53.85 22.74 39.19
C ASP A 156 54.10 23.06 40.66
N SER A 157 55.37 23.37 40.92
CA SER A 157 56.03 23.43 42.22
C SER A 157 56.59 24.84 42.42
N ALA A 158 56.32 25.48 43.56
CA ALA A 158 57.17 26.45 44.28
C ALA A 158 56.36 27.13 45.39
#